data_AF-A0A7V2VMV4-F1
#
_entry.id   AF-A0A7V2VMV4-F1
#
_cell.length_a   1.000
_cell.length_b   1.000
_cell.length_c   1.000
_cell.angle_alpha   90.00
_cell.angle_beta   90.00
_cell.angle_gamma   90.00
#
_symmetry.space_group_name_H-M   'P 1'
#
loop_
_entity.id
_entity.type
_entity.pdbx_description
1 polymer ?
#
loop_
_entity_poly.entity_id
_entity_poly.type
_entity_poly.pdbx_seq_one_letter_code
_entity_poly.pdbx_strand_id
1 'polypeptide(L)' 'MIEGKCPKCGSRYRGWAMLNPRHQTCPRCGTALEITDGETVIEGYSPFTSPSIDVSPPPDKPIKREKKKQ' A
#
# COMPACT_ATOMS: atom_id res chain seq x y z
N MET A 1 -11.78 -0.35 -18.82
CA MET A 1 -10.93 -1.53 -19.13
C MET A 1 -9.74 -1.45 -18.20
N ILE A 2 -9.54 -2.46 -17.37
CA ILE A 2 -8.47 -2.44 -16.37
C ILE A 2 -7.12 -2.64 -17.07
N GLU A 3 -6.24 -1.67 -16.91
CA GLU A 3 -4.86 -1.70 -17.37
C GLU A 3 -3.91 -1.65 -16.18
N GLY A 4 -2.79 -2.36 -16.25
CA GLY A 4 -1.73 -2.34 -15.25
C GLY A 4 -0.43 -1.96 -15.90
N LYS A 5 0.29 -0.99 -15.33
CA LYS A 5 1.60 -0.57 -15.81
C LYS A 5 2.64 -0.79 -14.73
N CYS A 6 3.75 -1.41 -15.10
CA CYS A 6 4.92 -1.55 -14.23
C CYS A 6 5.74 -0.25 -14.29
N PRO A 7 5.87 0.53 -13.20
CA PRO A 7 6.65 1.77 -13.20
C PRO A 7 8.16 1.51 -13.37
N LYS A 8 8.64 0.34 -12.92
CA LYS A 8 10.07 -0.01 -12.95
C LYS A 8 10.55 -0.53 -14.30
N CYS A 9 9.69 -1.25 -15.02
CA CYS A 9 10.05 -2.03 -16.19
C CYS A 9 9.26 -1.70 -17.46
N GLY A 10 8.22 -0.89 -17.35
CA GLY A 10 7.38 -0.46 -18.47
C GLY A 10 6.44 -1.54 -19.01
N SER A 11 6.45 -2.76 -18.48
CA SER A 11 5.50 -3.81 -18.88
C SER A 11 4.05 -3.37 -18.64
N ARG A 12 3.19 -3.65 -19.62
CA ARG A 12 1.76 -3.36 -19.55
C ARG A 12 0.96 -4.66 -19.53
N TYR A 13 -0.02 -4.70 -18.66
CA TYR A 13 -0.95 -5.81 -18.45
C TYR A 13 -2.37 -5.29 -18.67
N ARG A 14 -3.25 -6.13 -19.17
CA ARG A 14 -4.66 -5.78 -19.38
C ARG A 14 -5.53 -6.93 -18.94
N GLY A 15 -6.63 -6.59 -18.30
CA GLY A 15 -7.65 -7.57 -17.94
C GLY A 15 -8.01 -7.57 -16.45
N TRP A 16 -9.15 -8.20 -16.20
CA TRP A 16 -9.78 -8.30 -14.88
C TRP A 16 -8.96 -9.09 -13.85
N ALA A 17 -7.94 -9.83 -14.27
CA ALA A 17 -7.05 -10.58 -13.37
C ALA A 17 -6.40 -9.69 -12.29
N MET A 18 -6.19 -8.39 -12.60
CA MET A 18 -5.63 -7.39 -11.68
C MET A 18 -6.59 -6.97 -10.54
N LEU A 19 -7.85 -7.40 -10.57
CA LEU A 19 -8.74 -7.29 -9.39
C LEU A 19 -8.27 -8.22 -8.25
N ASN A 20 -7.49 -9.26 -8.56
CA ASN A 20 -6.92 -10.15 -7.57
C ASN A 20 -5.55 -9.63 -7.11
N PRO A 21 -5.31 -9.39 -5.81
CA PRO A 21 -4.04 -8.88 -5.27
C PRO A 21 -2.81 -9.67 -5.73
N ARG A 22 -2.94 -10.99 -5.95
CA ARG A 22 -1.86 -11.84 -6.46
C ARG A 22 -1.34 -11.45 -7.85
N HIS A 23 -2.17 -10.80 -8.67
CA HIS A 23 -1.81 -10.38 -10.02
C HIS A 23 -1.54 -8.88 -10.13
N GLN A 24 -1.50 -8.17 -9.00
CA GLN A 24 -1.17 -6.74 -8.94
C GLN A 24 0.35 -6.49 -8.83
N THR A 25 1.14 -7.56 -8.83
CA THR A 25 2.60 -7.50 -8.79
C THR A 25 3.16 -7.89 -10.16
N CYS A 26 4.15 -7.15 -10.63
CA CYS A 26 4.86 -7.45 -11.87
C CYS A 26 5.63 -8.79 -11.72
N PRO A 27 5.35 -9.82 -12.54
CA PRO A 27 6.04 -11.12 -12.48
C PRO A 27 7.53 -11.03 -12.82
N ARG A 28 7.95 -9.95 -13.49
CA ARG A 28 9.34 -9.75 -13.90
C ARG A 28 10.20 -9.08 -12.84
N CYS A 29 9.60 -8.19 -12.04
CA CYS A 29 10.34 -7.29 -11.17
C CYS A 29 9.92 -7.35 -9.69
N GLY A 30 8.78 -7.97 -9.39
CA GLY A 30 8.18 -7.98 -8.06
C GLY A 30 7.58 -6.64 -7.61
N THR A 31 7.57 -5.61 -8.47
CA THR A 31 7.03 -4.28 -8.14
C THR A 31 5.50 -4.24 -8.31
N ALA A 32 4.82 -3.45 -7.48
CA ALA A 32 3.40 -3.15 -7.65
C ALA A 32 3.12 -2.55 -9.04
N LEU A 33 2.01 -2.96 -9.64
CA LEU A 33 1.50 -2.38 -10.87
C LEU A 33 0.68 -1.14 -10.54
N GLU A 34 0.83 -0.07 -11.34
CA GLU A 34 -0.13 1.03 -11.38
C GLU A 34 -1.34 0.55 -12.16
N ILE A 35 -2.46 0.35 -11.48
CA ILE A 35 -3.68 -0.19 -12.07
C ILE A 35 -4.62 0.97 -12.37
N THR A 36 -5.01 1.11 -13.62
CA THR A 36 -5.97 2.11 -14.10
C THR A 36 -7.27 1.41 -14.46
N ASP A 37 -8.36 1.75 -13.78
CA ASP A 37 -9.72 1.35 -14.16
C ASP A 37 -10.54 2.60 -14.52
N GLY A 38 -10.55 2.91 -15.83
CA GLY A 38 -11.20 4.11 -16.33
C GLY A 38 -10.49 5.39 -15.86
N GLU A 39 -11.14 6.16 -15.00
CA GLU A 39 -10.58 7.39 -14.39
C GLU A 39 -9.84 7.12 -13.07
N THR A 40 -10.01 5.94 -12.47
CA THR A 40 -9.38 5.63 -11.18
C THR A 40 -7.99 5.02 -11.40
N VAL A 41 -6.99 5.58 -10.72
CA VAL A 41 -5.63 5.03 -10.67
C VAL A 41 -5.39 4.54 -9.25
N ILE A 42 -5.07 3.25 -9.13
CA ILE A 42 -4.86 2.55 -7.87
C ILE A 42 -3.47 1.91 -7.91
N GLU A 43 -2.72 2.04 -6.82
CA GLU A 43 -1.46 1.32 -6.68
C GLU A 43 -1.74 -0.13 -6.28
N GLY A 44 -1.23 -1.07 -7.06
CA GLY A 44 -1.41 -2.50 -6.83
C GLY A 44 -0.68 -3.00 -5.59
N TYR A 45 -1.05 -4.18 -5.12
CA TYR A 45 -0.36 -4.86 -4.03
C TYR A 45 1.03 -5.36 -4.48
N SER A 46 2.05 -5.06 -3.66
CA SER A 46 3.39 -5.65 -3.79
C SER A 46 3.81 -6.27 -2.45
N PRO A 47 4.19 -7.56 -2.42
CA PRO A 47 4.65 -8.22 -1.20
C PRO A 47 6.00 -7.66 -0.69
N PHE A 48 6.71 -6.89 -1.52
CA PHE A 48 7.99 -6.27 -1.17
C PHE A 48 7.85 -4.85 -0.63
N THR A 49 6.68 -4.23 -0.79
CA THR A 49 6.38 -2.94 -0.18
C THR A 49 5.68 -3.23 1.14
N SER A 50 6.47 -3.28 2.21
CA SER A 50 5.90 -3.27 3.57
C SER A 50 5.06 -2.00 3.70
N PRO A 51 3.80 -2.08 4.15
CA PRO A 51 3.09 -0.87 4.55
C PRO A 51 3.93 -0.19 5.62
N SER A 52 4.39 1.02 5.35
CA SER A 52 4.98 1.87 6.38
C SER A 52 3.86 2.15 7.37
N ILE A 53 3.82 1.37 8.45
CA ILE A 53 2.92 1.64 9.55
C ILE A 53 3.52 2.86 10.22
N ASP A 54 2.93 4.04 10.00
CA ASP A 54 3.14 5.18 10.87
C ASP A 54 2.53 4.80 12.22
N VAL A 55 3.35 4.14 13.06
CA VAL A 55 3.03 3.95 14.47
C VAL A 55 3.25 5.30 15.13
N SER A 56 2.32 6.23 14.91
CA SER A 56 2.26 7.46 15.69
C SER A 56 2.18 7.04 17.16
N PRO A 57 3.13 7.45 18.02
CA PRO A 57 3.03 7.16 19.43
C PRO A 57 1.68 7.70 19.95
N PRO A 58 0.96 6.95 20.80
CA PRO A 58 -0.27 7.46 21.40
C PRO A 58 0.05 8.80 22.08
N PRO A 59 -0.83 9.82 21.98
CA PRO A 59 -0.57 11.12 22.58
C PRO A 59 -0.31 10.94 24.07
N ASP A 60 0.83 11.42 24.54
CA ASP A 60 1.24 11.41 25.95
C ASP A 60 0.11 11.94 26.82
N LYS A 61 -0.66 11.04 27.44
CA LYS A 61 -1.58 11.42 28.50
C LYS A 61 -0.71 11.79 29.70
N PRO A 62 -0.74 13.04 30.21
CA PRO A 62 0.03 13.40 31.38
C PRO A 62 -0.44 12.56 32.57
N ILE A 63 0.45 11.73 33.10
CA ILE A 63 0.26 11.01 34.35
C ILE A 63 0.11 12.06 35.45
N LYS A 64 -1.13 12.31 35.90
CA LYS A 64 -1.39 13.07 37.13
C LYS A 64 -0.82 12.27 38.29
N ARG A 65 0.35 12.67 38.78
CA ARG A 65 0.85 12.22 40.09
C ARG A 65 -0.02 12.87 41.16
N GLU A 66 -0.96 12.12 41.74
CA GLU A 66 -1.60 12.50 42.99
C GLU A 66 -0.53 12.51 44.10
N LYS A 67 -0.15 13.72 44.54
CA LYS A 67 0.65 13.90 45.74
C LYS A 67 -0.17 13.42 46.94
N LYS A 68 0.12 12.22 47.44
CA LYS A 68 -0.33 11.75 48.75
C LYS A 68 0.35 12.62 49.81
N LYS A 69 -0.42 13.51 50.44
CA LYS A 69 0.03 14.40 51.52
C LYS A 69 0.00 13.60 52.83
N GLN A 70 1.17 13.40 53.45
CA GLN A 70 1.31 12.99 54.85
C GLN A 70 1.20 14.22 55.75
#